data_AF-A0A6J6X897-F1
#
_entry.id   AF-A0A6J6X897-F1
#
_cell.length_a   1.000
_cell.length_b   1.000
_cell.length_c   1.000
_cell.angle_alpha   90.00
_cell.angle_beta   90.00
_cell.angle_gamma   90.00
#
_symmetry.space_group_name_H-M   'P 1'
#
loop_
_entity.id
_entity.type
_entity.pdbx_description
1 polymer ?
#
loop_
_entity_poly.entity_id
_entity_poly.type
_entity_poly.pdbx_seq_one_letter_code
_entity_poly.pdbx_strand_id
1 'polypeptide(L)'
;MTLNDAVVVDLSSLWAGPLCSHILTTAGARVIKVESPSRPDASRDGDRQFFDWLHAGHEFQSIEIETEAGRTELIELLEHADIVIEGSRPRALDRLGIVPSEFVEKRPGKVWVSITAYGRCGPWRNWVGFGDDAAVAGGLVDVAADGTPSFVGDAVADPLTGLLAAALVAGSVARGGGATIDLALREVARSAAHSTSVVW
;
A
#
# COMPACT_ATOMS: atom_id res chain seq x y z
N MET A 1 -13.88 16.65 -3.96
CA MET A 1 -14.01 15.19 -3.81
C MET A 1 -13.95 14.89 -2.33
N THR A 2 -14.93 14.18 -1.79
CA THR A 2 -14.84 13.59 -0.45
C THR A 2 -14.44 12.12 -0.56
N LEU A 3 -14.07 11.46 0.54
CA LEU A 3 -13.81 10.02 0.49
C LEU A 3 -15.05 9.21 0.08
N ASN A 4 -16.26 9.65 0.44
CA ASN A 4 -17.51 8.98 0.04
C ASN A 4 -17.73 8.95 -1.48
N ASP A 5 -17.09 9.85 -2.22
CA ASP A 5 -17.22 9.95 -3.68
C ASP A 5 -16.00 9.33 -4.40
N ALA A 6 -14.98 8.90 -3.65
CA ALA A 6 -13.69 8.51 -4.21
C ALA A 6 -13.72 7.06 -4.69
N VAL A 7 -13.26 6.86 -5.93
CA VAL A 7 -12.94 5.53 -6.45
C VAL A 7 -11.46 5.23 -6.19
N VAL A 8 -11.21 4.17 -5.43
CA VAL A 8 -9.88 3.68 -5.09
C VAL A 8 -9.59 2.42 -5.91
N VAL A 9 -8.49 2.41 -6.64
CA VAL A 9 -7.95 1.20 -7.25
C VAL A 9 -6.80 0.68 -6.41
N ASP A 10 -6.99 -0.51 -5.84
CA ASP A 10 -6.00 -1.18 -5.00
C ASP A 10 -5.29 -2.29 -5.79
N LEU A 11 -4.04 -2.02 -6.17
CA LEU A 11 -3.13 -2.94 -6.85
C LEU A 11 -2.17 -3.63 -5.86
N SER A 12 -2.28 -3.34 -4.57
CA SER A 12 -1.37 -3.87 -3.56
C SER A 12 -1.72 -5.31 -3.20
N SER A 13 -0.89 -5.94 -2.35
CA SER A 13 -1.13 -7.29 -1.86
C SER A 13 -0.65 -7.40 -0.42
N LEU A 14 -0.95 -8.52 0.23
CA LEU A 14 -0.57 -8.82 1.61
C LEU A 14 -1.29 -7.91 2.60
N TRP A 15 -0.57 -7.06 3.35
CA TRP A 15 -1.14 -6.41 4.53
C TRP A 15 -1.15 -4.88 4.44
N ALA A 16 -0.01 -4.19 4.30
CA ALA A 16 0.01 -2.73 4.46
C ALA A 16 -0.93 -1.98 3.50
N GLY A 17 -0.91 -2.36 2.22
CA GLY A 17 -1.77 -1.77 1.20
C GLY A 17 -3.25 -2.15 1.37
N PRO A 18 -3.59 -3.44 1.54
CA PRO A 18 -4.96 -3.85 1.84
C PRO A 18 -5.53 -3.24 3.13
N LEU A 19 -4.72 -2.99 4.15
CA LEU A 19 -5.18 -2.29 5.36
C LEU A 19 -5.49 -0.82 5.06
N CYS A 20 -4.66 -0.16 4.24
CA CYS A 20 -4.93 1.20 3.80
C CYS A 20 -6.26 1.27 3.04
N SER A 21 -6.48 0.37 2.07
CA SER A 21 -7.72 0.34 1.30
C SER A 21 -8.93 -0.03 2.17
N HIS A 22 -8.80 -0.98 3.12
CA HIS A 22 -9.83 -1.31 4.10
C HIS A 22 -10.30 -0.07 4.88
N ILE A 23 -9.35 0.69 5.43
CA ILE A 23 -9.67 1.90 6.20
C ILE A 23 -10.40 2.91 5.33
N LEU A 24 -9.97 3.11 4.08
CA LEU A 24 -10.65 4.01 3.15
C LEU A 24 -12.07 3.52 2.80
N THR A 25 -12.28 2.20 2.66
CA THR A 25 -13.62 1.60 2.51
C THR A 25 -14.49 1.92 3.72
N THR A 26 -13.99 1.74 4.94
CA THR A 26 -14.73 2.08 6.16
C THR A 26 -15.03 3.57 6.28
N ALA A 27 -14.21 4.42 5.66
CA ALA A 27 -14.42 5.86 5.54
C ALA A 27 -15.34 6.26 4.36
N GLY A 28 -15.93 5.29 3.65
CA GLY A 28 -16.94 5.47 2.62
C GLY A 28 -16.43 5.44 1.18
N ALA A 29 -15.14 5.23 0.94
CA ALA A 29 -14.60 5.12 -0.41
C ALA A 29 -15.03 3.82 -1.10
N ARG A 30 -15.19 3.86 -2.42
CA ARG A 30 -15.44 2.67 -3.23
C ARG A 30 -14.09 2.07 -3.64
N VAL A 31 -13.73 0.92 -3.09
CA VAL A 31 -12.48 0.22 -3.40
C VAL A 31 -12.70 -0.89 -4.42
N ILE A 32 -11.90 -0.86 -5.48
CA ILE A 32 -11.76 -1.92 -6.48
C ILE A 32 -10.38 -2.56 -6.29
N LYS A 33 -10.34 -3.75 -5.69
CA LYS A 33 -9.16 -4.59 -5.62
C LYS A 33 -8.91 -5.20 -6.99
N VAL A 34 -7.76 -4.90 -7.56
CA VAL A 34 -7.33 -5.46 -8.85
C VAL A 34 -6.25 -6.49 -8.60
N GLU A 35 -6.38 -7.63 -9.27
CA GLU A 35 -5.44 -8.75 -9.21
C GLU A 35 -5.20 -9.29 -10.64
N SER A 36 -4.07 -9.94 -10.87
CA SER A 36 -3.90 -10.76 -12.09
C SER A 36 -4.19 -12.23 -11.78
N PRO A 37 -4.83 -13.00 -12.68
CA PRO A 37 -4.99 -14.44 -12.51
C PRO A 37 -3.68 -15.18 -12.22
N SER A 38 -2.57 -14.69 -12.77
CA SER A 38 -1.23 -15.26 -12.60
C SER A 38 -0.57 -14.87 -11.26
N ARG A 39 -1.08 -13.82 -10.60
CA ARG A 39 -0.53 -13.23 -9.37
C ARG A 39 -1.66 -12.72 -8.46
N PRO A 40 -2.46 -13.63 -7.89
CA PRO A 40 -3.44 -13.25 -6.88
C PRO A 40 -2.73 -12.73 -5.62
N ASP A 41 -3.47 -12.05 -4.77
CA ASP A 41 -2.99 -11.62 -3.45
C ASP A 41 -2.61 -12.85 -2.62
N ALA A 42 -1.33 -12.92 -2.25
CA ALA A 42 -0.76 -14.04 -1.52
C ALA A 42 -1.32 -14.17 -0.09
N SER A 43 -2.00 -13.15 0.45
CA SER A 43 -2.72 -13.30 1.73
C SER A 43 -3.87 -14.30 1.65
N ARG A 44 -4.37 -14.65 0.46
CA ARG A 44 -5.35 -15.74 0.23
C ARG A 44 -4.83 -17.11 0.66
N ASP A 45 -3.52 -17.31 0.61
CA ASP A 45 -2.86 -18.57 0.99
C ASP A 45 -2.57 -18.63 2.51
N GLY A 46 -2.79 -17.52 3.23
CA GLY A 46 -2.64 -17.41 4.68
C GLY A 46 -3.93 -17.67 5.45
N ASP A 47 -4.14 -16.93 6.53
CA ASP A 47 -5.39 -16.98 7.29
C ASP A 47 -6.54 -16.37 6.47
N ARG A 48 -7.52 -17.20 6.13
CA ARG A 48 -8.70 -16.79 5.36
C ARG A 48 -9.50 -15.71 6.08
N GLN A 49 -9.61 -15.74 7.41
CA GLN A 49 -10.35 -14.72 8.15
C GLN A 49 -9.65 -13.36 8.06
N PHE A 50 -8.32 -13.36 8.05
CA PHE A 50 -7.53 -12.15 7.88
C PHE A 50 -7.71 -11.56 6.48
N PHE A 51 -7.68 -12.40 5.44
CA PHE A 51 -8.00 -11.98 4.07
C PHE A 51 -9.41 -11.38 3.97
N ASP A 52 -10.42 -12.09 4.47
CA ASP A 52 -11.82 -11.65 4.40
C ASP A 52 -12.03 -10.34 5.19
N TRP A 53 -11.33 -10.15 6.31
CA TRP A 53 -11.35 -8.90 7.07
C TRP A 53 -10.72 -7.74 6.29
N LEU A 54 -9.50 -7.92 5.77
CA LEU A 54 -8.79 -6.88 5.02
C LEU A 54 -9.57 -6.41 3.79
N HIS A 55 -10.30 -7.31 3.14
CA HIS A 55 -11.02 -6.99 1.91
C HIS A 55 -12.53 -6.84 2.07
N ALA A 56 -13.02 -6.76 3.31
CA ALA A 56 -14.44 -6.54 3.57
C ALA A 56 -14.92 -5.23 2.91
N GLY A 57 -15.92 -5.34 2.03
CA GLY A 57 -16.50 -4.22 1.30
C GLY A 57 -15.80 -3.85 -0.01
N HIS A 58 -14.72 -4.55 -0.40
CA HIS A 58 -14.05 -4.30 -1.67
C HIS A 58 -14.78 -4.99 -2.83
N GLU A 59 -14.83 -4.32 -3.97
CA GLU A 59 -15.11 -4.94 -5.26
C GLU A 59 -13.82 -5.60 -5.79
N PHE A 60 -13.94 -6.70 -6.53
CA PHE A 60 -12.79 -7.42 -7.10
C PHE A 60 -12.86 -7.42 -8.62
N GLN A 61 -11.74 -7.08 -9.26
CA GLN A 61 -11.57 -7.17 -10.70
C GLN A 61 -10.28 -7.91 -11.04
N SER A 62 -10.40 -8.93 -11.88
CA SER A 62 -9.26 -9.72 -12.34
C SER A 62 -8.83 -9.26 -13.72
N ILE A 63 -7.60 -8.78 -13.87
CA ILE A 63 -7.05 -8.25 -15.13
C ILE A 63 -5.77 -8.99 -15.50
N GLU A 64 -5.70 -9.53 -16.71
CA GLU A 64 -4.52 -10.26 -17.21
C GLU A 64 -3.44 -9.28 -17.71
N ILE A 65 -2.71 -8.67 -16.78
CA ILE A 65 -1.70 -7.61 -17.02
C ILE A 65 -0.51 -8.04 -17.89
N GLU A 66 -0.33 -9.34 -18.10
CA GLU A 66 0.67 -9.90 -18.99
C GLU A 66 0.34 -9.65 -20.46
N THR A 67 -0.93 -9.44 -20.80
CA THR A 67 -1.42 -9.20 -22.16
C THR A 67 -1.51 -7.71 -22.47
N GLU A 68 -1.43 -7.34 -23.76
CA GLU A 68 -1.61 -5.95 -24.17
C GLU A 68 -3.03 -5.43 -23.87
N ALA A 69 -4.02 -6.29 -24.04
CA ALA A 69 -5.42 -5.98 -23.73
C ALA A 69 -5.62 -5.72 -22.23
N GLY A 70 -5.07 -6.56 -21.36
CA GLY A 70 -5.16 -6.35 -19.91
C GLY A 70 -4.38 -5.13 -19.43
N ARG A 71 -3.26 -4.78 -20.07
CA ARG A 71 -2.57 -3.51 -19.80
C ARG A 71 -3.41 -2.30 -20.18
N THR A 72 -4.10 -2.38 -21.32
CA THR A 72 -5.00 -1.32 -21.78
C THR A 72 -6.17 -1.17 -20.81
N GLU A 73 -6.80 -2.27 -20.41
CA GLU A 73 -7.88 -2.31 -19.42
C GLU A 73 -7.43 -1.71 -18.07
N LEU A 74 -6.24 -2.09 -17.59
CA LEU A 74 -5.68 -1.53 -16.36
C LEU A 74 -5.49 -0.01 -16.48
N ILE A 75 -4.93 0.48 -17.59
CA ILE A 75 -4.72 1.91 -17.81
C ILE A 75 -6.05 2.66 -17.83
N GLU A 76 -7.06 2.15 -18.54
CA GLU A 76 -8.40 2.75 -18.58
C GLU A 76 -9.05 2.80 -17.18
N LEU A 77 -8.92 1.74 -16.39
CA LEU A 77 -9.40 1.70 -15.01
C LEU A 77 -8.69 2.75 -14.15
N LEU A 78 -7.36 2.84 -14.26
CA LEU A 78 -6.56 3.85 -13.56
C LEU A 78 -6.95 5.28 -13.96
N GLU A 79 -7.32 5.53 -15.22
CA GLU A 79 -7.75 6.87 -15.62
C GLU A 79 -8.99 7.37 -14.86
N HIS A 80 -9.89 6.44 -14.53
CA HIS A 80 -11.12 6.73 -13.76
C HIS A 80 -10.91 6.72 -12.25
N ALA A 81 -9.80 6.18 -11.74
CA ALA A 81 -9.51 6.17 -10.31
C ALA A 81 -9.23 7.58 -9.77
N ASP A 82 -9.68 7.86 -8.55
CA ASP A 82 -9.28 9.04 -7.80
C ASP A 82 -8.03 8.76 -6.98
N ILE A 83 -7.93 7.55 -6.44
CA ILE A 83 -6.83 7.10 -5.58
C ILE A 83 -6.29 5.79 -6.13
N VAL A 84 -4.97 5.65 -6.18
CA VAL A 84 -4.32 4.38 -6.49
C VAL A 84 -3.42 3.97 -5.33
N ILE A 85 -3.55 2.73 -4.89
CA ILE A 85 -2.69 2.12 -3.86
C ILE A 85 -1.92 0.97 -4.51
N GLU A 86 -0.61 0.96 -4.34
CA GLU A 86 0.23 -0.10 -4.87
C GLU A 86 1.45 -0.37 -3.98
N GLY A 87 1.93 -1.61 -4.00
CA GLY A 87 3.19 -2.03 -3.36
C GLY A 87 4.19 -2.65 -4.32
N SER A 88 4.07 -2.30 -5.60
CA SER A 88 4.93 -2.77 -6.67
C SER A 88 6.29 -2.10 -6.60
N ARG A 89 7.33 -2.89 -6.92
CA ARG A 89 8.68 -2.36 -7.14
C ARG A 89 8.63 -1.34 -8.28
N PRO A 90 9.41 -0.24 -8.25
CA PRO A 90 9.42 0.76 -9.32
C PRO A 90 9.54 0.14 -10.72
N ARG A 91 10.45 -0.84 -10.89
CA ARG A 91 10.64 -1.56 -12.15
C ARG A 91 9.40 -2.26 -12.71
N ALA A 92 8.42 -2.62 -11.86
CA ALA A 92 7.20 -3.29 -12.29
C ALA A 92 6.25 -2.28 -12.95
N LEU A 93 6.09 -1.09 -12.35
CA LEU A 93 5.33 -0.01 -12.98
C LEU A 93 6.01 0.51 -14.24
N ASP A 94 7.35 0.63 -14.24
CA ASP A 94 8.12 1.03 -15.42
C ASP A 94 7.85 0.11 -16.62
N ARG A 95 7.76 -1.21 -16.38
CA ARG A 95 7.44 -2.21 -17.43
C ARG A 95 6.02 -2.12 -17.96
N LEU A 96 5.10 -1.57 -17.16
CA LEU A 96 3.73 -1.31 -17.55
C LEU A 96 3.55 0.09 -18.17
N GLY A 97 4.62 0.90 -18.24
CA GLY A 97 4.54 2.29 -18.70
C GLY A 97 3.75 3.19 -17.76
N ILE A 98 3.61 2.80 -16.48
CA ILE A 98 2.82 3.53 -15.49
C ILE A 98 3.75 4.43 -14.67
N VAL A 99 3.51 5.74 -14.75
CA VAL A 99 4.28 6.74 -13.99
C VAL A 99 3.34 7.43 -12.98
N PRO A 100 3.56 7.23 -11.66
CA PRO A 100 2.71 7.82 -10.62
C PRO A 100 2.50 9.33 -10.71
N SER A 101 3.56 10.09 -11.01
CA SER A 101 3.47 11.55 -11.15
C SER A 101 2.57 11.97 -12.30
N GLU A 102 2.66 11.29 -13.45
CA GLU A 102 1.80 11.57 -14.61
C GLU A 102 0.33 11.30 -14.28
N PHE A 103 0.01 10.24 -13.53
CA PHE A 103 -1.34 10.00 -13.04
C PHE A 103 -1.86 11.19 -12.21
N VAL A 104 -1.07 11.69 -11.26
CA VAL A 104 -1.47 12.80 -10.39
C VAL A 104 -1.61 14.10 -11.17
N GLU A 105 -0.74 14.35 -12.14
CA GLU A 105 -0.74 15.55 -12.99
C GLU A 105 -1.91 15.58 -14.00
N LYS A 106 -2.40 14.41 -14.44
CA LYS A 106 -3.50 14.30 -15.41
C LYS A 106 -4.78 15.03 -14.97
N ARG A 107 -5.11 15.01 -13.67
CA ARG A 107 -6.33 15.66 -13.15
C ARG A 107 -6.16 16.10 -11.69
N PRO A 108 -6.56 17.34 -11.33
CA PRO A 108 -6.62 17.78 -9.94
C PRO A 108 -7.46 16.83 -9.08
N GLY A 109 -7.04 16.57 -7.83
CA GLY A 109 -7.76 15.67 -6.92
C GLY A 109 -7.22 14.26 -6.84
N LYS A 110 -6.42 13.81 -7.82
CA LYS A 110 -5.85 12.45 -7.85
C LYS A 110 -4.78 12.25 -6.75
N VAL A 111 -4.72 11.04 -6.21
CA VAL A 111 -3.71 10.63 -5.21
C VAL A 111 -3.10 9.29 -5.60
N TRP A 112 -1.77 9.19 -5.60
CA TRP A 112 -1.06 7.93 -5.76
C TRP A 112 -0.34 7.58 -4.48
N VAL A 113 -0.47 6.35 -4.00
CA VAL A 113 0.22 5.85 -2.80
C VAL A 113 1.00 4.59 -3.12
N SER A 114 2.29 4.67 -2.85
CA SER A 114 3.24 3.58 -2.98
C SER A 114 3.67 3.12 -1.60
N ILE A 115 3.41 1.85 -1.27
CA ILE A 115 3.80 1.24 0.00
C ILE A 115 4.79 0.11 -0.29
N THR A 116 6.07 0.35 -0.08
CA THR A 116 7.13 -0.60 -0.42
C THR A 116 8.03 -0.86 0.79
N ALA A 117 8.85 -1.91 0.77
CA ALA A 117 9.72 -2.21 1.91
C ALA A 117 10.77 -1.12 2.18
N TYR A 118 11.38 -0.56 1.12
CA TYR A 118 12.54 0.35 1.21
C TYR A 118 12.35 1.69 0.48
N GLY A 119 11.12 2.02 0.05
CA GLY A 119 10.80 3.25 -0.68
C GLY A 119 11.10 3.15 -2.19
N ARG A 120 10.69 4.17 -2.94
CA ARG A 120 10.88 4.21 -4.41
C ARG A 120 12.21 4.79 -4.85
N CYS A 121 12.96 5.38 -3.93
CA CYS A 121 14.22 6.08 -4.21
C CYS A 121 15.43 5.35 -3.60
N GLY A 122 16.62 5.68 -4.09
CA GLY A 122 17.87 5.16 -3.55
C GLY A 122 18.24 3.74 -4.02
N PRO A 123 19.26 3.13 -3.37
CA PRO A 123 19.87 1.89 -3.83
C PRO A 123 18.98 0.65 -3.60
N TRP A 124 18.12 0.69 -2.58
CA TRP A 124 17.29 -0.45 -2.17
C TRP A 124 15.89 -0.46 -2.77
N ARG A 125 15.55 0.50 -3.63
CA ARG A 125 14.18 0.67 -4.17
C ARG A 125 13.57 -0.54 -4.88
N ASN A 126 14.40 -1.49 -5.32
CA ASN A 126 13.95 -2.71 -6.01
C ASN A 126 14.08 -3.97 -5.14
N TRP A 127 14.47 -3.83 -3.87
CA TRP A 127 14.56 -4.94 -2.93
C TRP A 127 13.17 -5.46 -2.58
N VAL A 128 13.10 -6.75 -2.29
CA VAL A 128 11.91 -7.38 -1.72
C VAL A 128 12.02 -7.25 -0.21
N GLY A 129 10.90 -6.99 0.44
CA GLY A 129 10.77 -7.10 1.88
C GLY A 129 9.32 -7.27 2.27
N PHE A 130 9.13 -7.71 3.49
CA PHE A 130 7.89 -7.97 4.21
C PHE A 130 7.92 -7.18 5.52
N GLY A 131 6.83 -7.18 6.28
CA GLY A 131 6.74 -6.41 7.52
C GLY A 131 7.82 -6.74 8.55
N ASP A 132 8.15 -8.02 8.74
CA ASP A 132 9.13 -8.45 9.74
C ASP A 132 10.56 -8.01 9.41
N ASP A 133 11.05 -8.29 8.20
CA ASP A 133 12.41 -7.90 7.82
C ASP A 133 12.54 -6.39 7.68
N ALA A 134 11.50 -5.70 7.21
CA ALA A 134 11.47 -4.24 7.21
C ALA A 134 11.46 -3.66 8.64
N ALA A 135 10.75 -4.27 9.58
CA ALA A 135 10.74 -3.87 10.98
C ALA A 135 12.13 -4.02 11.61
N VAL A 136 12.77 -5.17 11.41
CA VAL A 136 14.16 -5.42 11.85
C VAL A 136 15.12 -4.42 11.20
N ALA A 137 15.02 -4.19 9.89
CA ALA A 137 15.86 -3.23 9.18
C ALA A 137 15.63 -1.77 9.60
N GLY A 138 14.46 -1.47 10.16
CA GLY A 138 14.11 -0.20 10.78
C GLY A 138 14.51 -0.10 12.25
N GLY A 139 14.93 -1.20 12.89
CA GLY A 139 15.25 -1.25 14.31
C GLY A 139 14.04 -1.41 15.23
N LEU A 140 12.87 -1.73 14.69
CA LEU A 140 11.66 -2.04 15.46
C LEU A 140 11.62 -3.54 15.78
N VAL A 141 12.57 -3.98 16.61
CA VAL A 141 12.74 -5.36 17.04
C VAL A 141 13.29 -5.36 18.45
N ASP A 142 12.84 -6.30 19.29
CA ASP A 142 13.37 -6.51 20.62
C ASP A 142 14.45 -7.59 20.62
N VAL A 143 15.17 -7.75 21.73
CA VAL A 143 16.19 -8.77 21.90
C VAL A 143 15.79 -9.67 23.06
N ALA A 144 15.61 -10.96 22.77
CA ALA A 144 15.30 -11.96 23.78
C ALA A 144 16.48 -12.15 24.76
N ALA A 145 16.23 -12.83 25.88
CA ALA A 145 17.24 -13.05 26.92
C ALA A 145 18.47 -13.85 26.43
N ASP A 146 18.32 -14.64 25.37
CA ASP A 146 19.40 -15.40 24.73
C ASP A 146 20.14 -14.61 23.63
N GLY A 147 19.79 -13.34 23.42
CA GLY A 147 20.40 -12.46 22.43
C GLY A 147 19.81 -12.59 21.02
N THR A 148 18.77 -13.40 20.81
CA THR A 148 18.13 -13.54 19.51
C THR A 148 17.11 -12.41 19.24
N PRO A 149 16.87 -12.03 17.97
CA PRO A 149 15.81 -11.07 17.62
C PRO A 149 14.43 -11.59 18.04
N SER A 150 13.65 -10.73 18.69
CA SER A 150 12.27 -10.99 19.05
C SER A 150 11.37 -9.95 18.39
N PHE A 151 10.46 -10.40 17.52
CA PHE A 151 9.55 -9.50 16.83
C PHE A 151 8.54 -8.91 17.82
N VAL A 152 8.35 -7.59 17.76
CA VAL A 152 7.47 -6.84 18.68
C VAL A 152 5.99 -6.89 18.28
N GLY A 153 5.67 -7.64 17.23
CA GLY A 153 4.34 -7.84 16.68
C GLY A 153 4.44 -8.62 15.37
N ASP A 154 3.32 -9.15 14.90
CA ASP A 154 3.24 -9.83 13.61
C ASP A 154 3.41 -8.82 12.48
N ALA A 155 4.49 -8.96 11.70
CA ALA A 155 4.81 -8.12 10.55
C ALA A 155 4.65 -6.61 10.82
N VAL A 156 4.98 -6.14 12.02
CA VAL A 156 4.52 -4.86 12.61
C VAL A 156 4.70 -3.61 11.71
N ALA A 157 5.68 -3.61 10.80
CA ALA A 157 5.85 -2.51 9.85
C ALA A 157 4.68 -2.39 8.87
N ASP A 158 4.01 -3.49 8.51
CA ASP A 158 2.85 -3.50 7.60
C ASP A 158 1.66 -2.71 8.16
N PRO A 159 1.08 -3.07 9.33
CA PRO A 159 -0.07 -2.34 9.86
C PRO A 159 0.25 -0.88 10.21
N LEU A 160 1.46 -0.59 10.73
CA LEU A 160 1.89 0.78 10.98
C LEU A 160 1.89 1.63 9.70
N THR A 161 2.41 1.06 8.61
CA THR A 161 2.51 1.79 7.34
C THR A 161 1.15 1.90 6.66
N GLY A 162 0.31 0.86 6.72
CA GLY A 162 -1.07 0.92 6.20
C GLY A 162 -1.93 1.97 6.89
N LEU A 163 -1.84 2.08 8.22
CA LEU A 163 -2.51 3.13 9.00
C LEU A 163 -2.04 4.54 8.61
N LEU A 164 -0.71 4.74 8.54
CA LEU A 164 -0.15 6.02 8.14
C LEU A 164 -0.55 6.38 6.70
N ALA A 165 -0.54 5.41 5.79
CA ALA A 165 -0.96 5.59 4.40
C ALA A 165 -2.41 6.09 4.32
N ALA A 166 -3.33 5.41 5.00
CA ALA A 166 -4.75 5.81 5.01
C ALA A 166 -4.93 7.24 5.55
N ALA A 167 -4.22 7.59 6.63
CA ALA A 167 -4.28 8.94 7.20
C ALA A 167 -3.74 10.01 6.24
N LEU A 168 -2.63 9.73 5.54
CA LEU A 168 -2.06 10.65 4.56
C LEU A 168 -2.95 10.79 3.31
N VAL A 169 -3.58 9.72 2.84
CA VAL A 169 -4.57 9.76 1.76
C VAL A 169 -5.76 10.61 2.16
N ALA A 170 -6.39 10.33 3.30
CA ALA A 170 -7.54 11.08 3.78
C ALA A 170 -7.21 12.58 3.93
N GLY A 171 -6.05 12.89 4.52
CA GLY A 171 -5.57 14.27 4.64
C GLY A 171 -5.30 14.94 3.28
N SER A 172 -4.76 14.20 2.31
CA SER A 172 -4.55 14.69 0.94
C SER A 172 -5.88 15.02 0.27
N VAL A 173 -6.83 14.09 0.28
CA VAL A 173 -8.18 14.27 -0.27
C VAL A 173 -8.88 15.49 0.36
N ALA A 174 -8.80 15.63 1.69
CA ALA A 174 -9.39 16.78 2.40
C ALA A 174 -8.79 18.13 1.98
N ARG A 175 -7.54 18.16 1.49
CA ARG A 175 -6.88 19.37 0.97
C ARG A 175 -7.03 19.56 -0.54
N GLY A 176 -7.79 18.70 -1.22
CA GLY A 176 -8.03 18.77 -2.66
C GLY A 176 -7.17 17.83 -3.51
N GLY A 177 -6.49 16.85 -2.91
CA GLY A 177 -5.68 15.83 -3.58
C GLY A 177 -4.38 16.36 -4.17
N GLY A 178 -3.89 15.73 -5.24
CA GLY A 178 -2.68 16.15 -5.96
C GLY A 178 -1.37 15.64 -5.37
N ALA A 179 -1.39 14.49 -4.68
CA ALA A 179 -0.23 13.97 -3.98
C ALA A 179 0.23 12.61 -4.53
N THR A 180 1.56 12.48 -4.70
CA THR A 180 2.24 11.19 -4.80
C THR A 180 2.89 10.91 -3.45
N ILE A 181 2.43 9.88 -2.76
CA ILE A 181 2.87 9.48 -1.42
C ILE A 181 3.74 8.22 -1.56
N ASP A 182 4.99 8.30 -1.10
CA ASP A 182 5.91 7.16 -1.04
C ASP A 182 6.20 6.81 0.42
N LEU A 183 5.83 5.60 0.83
CA LEU A 183 6.04 5.08 2.17
C LEU A 183 6.89 3.82 2.11
N ALA A 184 7.98 3.85 2.88
CA ALA A 184 8.85 2.70 3.10
C ALA A 184 8.51 2.04 4.44
N LEU A 185 8.16 0.75 4.45
CA LEU A 185 7.92 -0.03 5.67
C LEU A 185 9.06 0.16 6.68
N ARG A 186 10.31 0.08 6.20
CA ARG A 186 11.51 0.27 7.02
C ARG A 186 11.57 1.66 7.68
N GLU A 187 11.25 2.71 6.95
CA GLU A 187 11.35 4.08 7.48
C GLU A 187 10.22 4.38 8.48
N VAL A 188 9.02 3.83 8.25
CA VAL A 188 7.92 3.90 9.22
C VAL A 188 8.26 3.13 10.49
N ALA A 189 8.78 1.90 10.37
CA ALA A 189 9.25 1.11 11.51
C ALA A 189 10.36 1.84 12.28
N ARG A 190 11.33 2.43 11.57
CA ARG A 190 12.39 3.26 12.18
C ARG A 190 11.83 4.46 12.94
N SER A 191 10.84 5.15 12.37
CA SER A 191 10.19 6.26 13.07
C SER A 191 9.50 5.78 14.35
N ALA A 192 8.81 4.64 14.30
CA ALA A 192 8.12 4.08 15.46
C ALA A 192 9.11 3.63 16.55
N ALA A 193 10.23 3.00 16.18
CA ALA A 193 11.28 2.57 17.12
C ALA A 193 11.93 3.73 17.90
N HIS A 194 11.93 4.93 17.32
CA HIS A 194 12.53 6.13 17.95
C HIS A 194 11.50 7.11 18.51
N SER A 195 10.20 6.78 18.46
CA SER A 195 9.15 7.64 19.01
C SER A 195 9.17 7.57 20.54
N THR A 196 9.45 8.70 21.18
CA THR A 196 9.57 8.86 22.63
C THR A 196 8.23 8.64 23.32
N SER A 197 8.26 8.13 24.56
CA SER A 197 7.08 7.86 25.39
C SER A 197 6.10 9.03 25.42
N VAL A 198 4.85 8.78 25.04
CA VAL A 198 3.73 9.66 25.38
C VAL A 198 3.33 9.35 26.81
N VAL A 199 3.66 10.25 27.74
CA VAL A 199 3.15 10.20 29.11
C VAL A 199 1.77 10.87 29.08
N TRP A 200 0.72 10.13 29.42
CA TRP A 200 -0.60 10.68 29.67
C TRP A 200 -0.68 11.28 31.07
#